data_AF-A0A562QXA0-F1
#
_entry.id   AF-A0A562QXA0-F1
#
_cell.length_a   1.000
_cell.length_b   1.000
_cell.length_c   1.000
_cell.angle_alpha   90.00
_cell.angle_beta   90.00
_cell.angle_gamma   90.00
#
_symmetry.space_group_name_H-M   'P 1'
#
loop_
_entity.id
_entity.type
_entity.pdbx_description
1 polymer ?
#
loop_
_entity_poly.entity_id
_entity_poly.type
_entity_poly.pdbx_seq_one_letter_code
_entity_poly.pdbx_strand_id
1 'polypeptide(L)'
;MAKISNPELPRNQSIDFFNPHMKSFVCNKEVDHLPPVDAQADRWLAEAISLEDPEIYFDDRDYKRIVELTKRAADRKYWKAMLNLASFYIEGYDPPHGAEDAVKIVEAAMLSGIPAAFERMGTYYMNGTGVRADATKAYAFLQKAALMGDPSAQAYLGDRLGAVSDDNLPGYWANIPVAVKMLECSVSQGYGPAAHALHYMYLEPPLPDGKTFGPVTPETRKKALHILHEGVKYGCSTCAGKLFIEFDHPRNLSEMVVPFADKARGERYRMLADALEFNPRFRFPNLDKILPLPPAIIPTWNGDRDTLLEAAMGAKLKPRPVRPEAVPEKTGRQALDSAYRLRGSGEQTAAKRAPFAGYWQPTTTVDSEQLQRKVAAIAPGLYEKGEPFQIIYSDEGVRPLPLESLVWKHWLTIDHDYPAVRIHAADGLTRMVPHAEPLMQCAAETKCPATGIWQPWIDPEHPLHAIINQHWRQSWITEGQRFPDPKQAWLLDLPANLVTWHLMDADGVDINRDIDAQSAGGAG
;
A
#
# COMPACT_ATOMS: atom_id res chain seq x y z
N MET A 1 -11.22 -41.75 32.24
CA MET A 1 -11.51 -40.32 31.96
C MET A 1 -10.52 -39.86 30.89
N ALA A 2 -10.96 -39.78 29.64
CA ALA A 2 -10.16 -39.20 28.57
C ALA A 2 -9.99 -37.70 28.87
N LYS A 3 -8.74 -37.23 29.00
CA LYS A 3 -8.44 -35.81 29.02
C LYS A 3 -8.90 -35.24 27.69
N ILE A 4 -9.98 -34.48 27.70
CA ILE A 4 -10.35 -33.60 26.59
C ILE A 4 -9.19 -32.61 26.49
N SER A 5 -8.26 -32.85 25.56
CA SER A 5 -7.23 -31.88 25.22
C SER A 5 -7.97 -30.68 24.66
N ASN A 6 -8.10 -29.63 25.49
CA ASN A 6 -8.54 -28.33 25.01
C ASN A 6 -7.59 -27.97 23.85
N PRO A 7 -8.05 -27.74 22.62
CA PRO A 7 -7.15 -27.40 21.53
C PRO A 7 -6.33 -26.19 21.95
N GLU A 8 -4.99 -26.29 21.81
CA GLU A 8 -4.13 -25.15 22.13
C GLU A 8 -4.61 -23.95 21.30
N LEU A 9 -4.95 -22.86 22.00
CA LEU A 9 -5.36 -21.62 21.36
C LEU A 9 -4.28 -21.16 20.38
N PRO A 10 -4.61 -20.60 19.20
CA PRO A 10 -3.61 -20.16 18.23
C PRO A 10 -2.57 -19.19 18.81
N ARG A 11 -2.96 -18.34 19.78
CA ARG A 11 -2.02 -17.47 20.51
C ARG A 11 -0.95 -18.23 21.29
N ASN A 12 -1.19 -19.49 21.67
CA ASN A 12 -0.29 -20.35 22.45
C ASN A 12 0.33 -21.48 21.62
N GLN A 13 0.12 -21.50 20.30
CA GLN A 13 0.67 -22.55 19.44
C GLN A 13 2.21 -22.60 19.56
N SER A 14 2.77 -23.81 19.47
CA SER A 14 4.22 -23.97 19.33
C SER A 14 4.70 -23.35 18.02
N ILE A 15 5.61 -22.37 18.11
CA ILE A 15 6.25 -21.69 16.97
C ILE A 15 7.76 -21.72 17.15
N ASP A 16 8.48 -21.80 16.04
CA ASP A 16 9.94 -21.69 16.06
C ASP A 16 10.37 -20.35 16.67
N PHE A 17 11.39 -20.39 17.51
CA PHE A 17 11.98 -19.18 18.05
C PHE A 17 12.51 -18.29 16.94
N PHE A 18 12.49 -16.99 17.20
CA PHE A 18 13.13 -16.01 16.34
C PHE A 18 14.62 -16.35 16.16
N ASN A 19 15.06 -16.41 14.90
CA ASN A 19 16.44 -16.67 14.50
C ASN A 19 17.00 -15.44 13.77
N PRO A 20 17.63 -14.51 14.49
CA PRO A 20 18.19 -13.31 13.87
C PRO A 20 19.33 -13.60 12.89
N HIS A 21 19.99 -14.76 13.00
CA HIS A 21 21.12 -15.17 12.17
C HIS A 21 20.73 -16.22 11.14
N MET A 22 19.49 -16.17 10.63
CA MET A 22 19.05 -17.05 9.56
C MET A 22 19.98 -16.90 8.34
N LYS A 23 20.39 -18.03 7.74
CA LYS A 23 21.40 -18.05 6.67
C LYS A 23 20.92 -17.40 5.37
N SER A 24 19.62 -17.48 5.10
CA SER A 24 18.99 -16.93 3.92
C SER A 24 17.52 -16.65 4.18
N PHE A 25 16.98 -15.69 3.43
CA PHE A 25 15.55 -15.40 3.36
C PHE A 25 15.08 -15.58 1.92
N VAL A 26 13.88 -16.17 1.79
CA VAL A 26 13.18 -16.34 0.51
C VAL A 26 11.99 -15.40 0.54
N CYS A 27 11.87 -14.55 -0.49
CA CYS A 27 10.75 -13.63 -0.62
C CYS A 27 9.47 -14.40 -0.97
N ASN A 28 8.60 -14.59 0.02
CA ASN A 28 7.22 -15.02 -0.17
C ASN A 28 6.31 -13.79 -0.17
N LYS A 29 5.22 -13.83 -0.93
CA LYS A 29 4.27 -12.71 -1.00
C LYS A 29 3.00 -13.04 -0.25
N GLU A 30 2.46 -12.07 0.49
CA GLU A 30 1.23 -12.23 1.27
C GLU A 30 0.09 -12.75 0.40
N VAL A 31 -0.05 -12.21 -0.82
CA VAL A 31 -1.12 -12.54 -1.78
C VAL A 31 -1.21 -14.02 -2.13
N ASP A 32 -0.10 -14.77 -1.99
CA ASP A 32 -0.05 -16.21 -2.27
C ASP A 32 -0.68 -17.06 -1.15
N HIS A 33 -0.92 -16.46 0.02
CA HIS A 33 -1.45 -17.11 1.22
C HIS A 33 -2.85 -16.63 1.62
N LEU A 34 -3.39 -15.61 0.94
CA LEU A 34 -4.70 -15.05 1.27
C LEU A 34 -5.86 -15.93 0.77
N PRO A 35 -6.94 -16.08 1.56
CA PRO A 35 -8.15 -16.75 1.12
C PRO A 35 -8.85 -15.91 0.04
N PRO A 36 -9.72 -16.53 -0.78
CA PRO A 36 -10.46 -15.81 -1.78
C PRO A 36 -11.39 -14.76 -1.14
N VAL A 37 -11.48 -13.60 -1.77
CA VAL A 37 -12.29 -12.47 -1.28
C VAL A 37 -13.76 -12.64 -1.67
N ASP A 38 -14.66 -12.41 -0.72
CA ASP A 38 -16.09 -12.21 -0.97
C ASP A 38 -16.32 -10.77 -1.44
N ALA A 39 -16.81 -10.59 -2.67
CA ALA A 39 -16.94 -9.27 -3.29
C ALA A 39 -17.93 -8.36 -2.53
N GLN A 40 -19.01 -8.91 -1.99
CA GLN A 40 -19.95 -8.14 -1.18
C GLN A 40 -19.32 -7.64 0.12
N ALA A 41 -18.56 -8.49 0.82
CA ALA A 41 -17.82 -8.09 2.01
C ALA A 41 -16.73 -7.04 1.70
N ASP A 42 -16.04 -7.16 0.57
CA ASP A 42 -15.07 -6.17 0.10
C ASP A 42 -15.73 -4.81 -0.14
N ARG A 43 -16.91 -4.78 -0.77
CA ARG A 43 -17.66 -3.53 -0.96
C ARG A 43 -18.09 -2.89 0.35
N TRP A 44 -18.55 -3.67 1.34
CA TRP A 44 -18.87 -3.12 2.67
C TRP A 44 -17.65 -2.55 3.36
N LEU A 45 -16.48 -3.20 3.26
CA LEU A 45 -15.26 -2.62 3.83
C LEU A 45 -14.84 -1.35 3.06
N ALA A 46 -14.97 -1.32 1.74
CA ALA A 46 -14.67 -0.12 0.95
C ALA A 46 -15.60 1.05 1.33
N GLU A 47 -16.89 0.80 1.56
CA GLU A 47 -17.84 1.78 2.10
C GLU A 47 -17.38 2.26 3.49
N ALA A 48 -17.06 1.34 4.41
CA ALA A 48 -16.55 1.68 5.73
C ALA A 48 -15.28 2.55 5.67
N ILE A 49 -14.31 2.19 4.83
CA ILE A 49 -13.06 2.94 4.62
C ILE A 49 -13.35 4.35 4.08
N SER A 50 -14.34 4.50 3.20
CA SER A 50 -14.72 5.82 2.66
C SER A 50 -15.36 6.74 3.70
N LEU A 51 -16.02 6.17 4.72
CA LEU A 51 -16.58 6.93 5.85
C LEU A 51 -15.50 7.31 6.88
N GLU A 52 -14.33 6.68 6.82
CA GLU A 52 -13.15 6.99 7.62
C GLU A 52 -12.20 7.99 6.94
N ASP A 53 -12.66 8.73 5.93
CA ASP A 53 -11.81 9.70 5.23
C ASP A 53 -11.19 10.68 6.26
N PRO A 54 -9.84 10.80 6.29
CA PRO A 54 -9.15 11.77 7.13
C PRO A 54 -9.68 13.21 6.98
N GLU A 55 -10.20 13.57 5.80
CA GLU A 55 -10.80 14.89 5.53
C GLU A 55 -12.15 15.10 6.24
N ILE A 56 -12.83 14.03 6.64
CA ILE A 56 -14.00 14.11 7.52
C ILE A 56 -13.51 14.32 8.95
N TYR A 57 -13.96 15.41 9.58
CA TYR A 57 -13.66 15.71 10.97
C TYR A 57 -14.08 14.54 11.87
N PHE A 58 -13.24 14.17 12.84
CA PHE A 58 -13.42 12.91 13.58
C PHE A 58 -14.76 12.82 14.31
N ASP A 59 -15.32 13.93 14.82
CA ASP A 59 -16.64 13.95 15.47
C ASP A 59 -17.81 13.76 14.48
N ASP A 60 -17.61 14.04 13.20
CA ASP A 60 -18.62 13.91 12.15
C ASP A 60 -18.63 12.52 11.50
N ARG A 61 -17.65 11.67 11.83
CA ARG A 61 -17.58 10.29 11.32
C ARG A 61 -18.66 9.43 11.97
N ASP A 62 -19.46 8.75 11.14
CA ASP A 62 -20.43 7.77 11.62
C ASP A 62 -19.73 6.45 12.01
N TYR A 63 -19.05 6.46 13.15
CA TYR A 63 -18.35 5.30 13.69
C TYR A 63 -19.29 4.11 13.92
N LYS A 64 -20.58 4.35 14.21
CA LYS A 64 -21.55 3.26 14.36
C LYS A 64 -21.72 2.54 13.02
N ARG A 65 -21.88 3.29 11.93
CA ARG A 65 -22.00 2.72 10.59
C ARG A 65 -20.71 2.06 10.11
N ILE A 66 -19.55 2.68 10.36
CA ILE A 66 -18.22 2.12 10.04
C ILE A 66 -18.04 0.75 10.71
N VAL A 67 -18.31 0.67 12.01
CA VAL A 67 -18.21 -0.58 12.78
C VAL A 67 -19.23 -1.60 12.30
N GLU A 68 -20.47 -1.20 12.02
CA GLU A 68 -21.52 -2.10 11.50
C GLU A 68 -21.10 -2.73 10.16
N LEU A 69 -20.67 -1.93 9.19
CA LEU A 69 -20.21 -2.41 7.88
C LEU A 69 -19.00 -3.34 8.02
N THR A 70 -18.05 -2.97 8.87
CA THR A 70 -16.85 -3.78 9.15
C THR A 70 -17.22 -5.10 9.81
N LYS A 71 -18.17 -5.13 10.76
CA LYS A 71 -18.70 -6.36 11.36
C LYS A 71 -19.35 -7.26 10.32
N ARG A 72 -20.20 -6.72 9.44
CA ARG A 72 -20.84 -7.49 8.37
C ARG A 72 -19.81 -8.13 7.44
N ALA A 73 -18.75 -7.41 7.08
CA ALA A 73 -17.67 -7.95 6.28
C ALA A 73 -16.85 -9.01 7.04
N ALA A 74 -16.54 -8.78 8.32
CA ALA A 74 -15.80 -9.71 9.19
C ALA A 74 -16.60 -11.00 9.46
N ASP A 75 -17.92 -10.92 9.63
CA ASP A 75 -18.79 -12.08 9.78
C ASP A 75 -18.89 -12.92 8.50
N ARG A 76 -18.50 -12.37 7.34
CA ARG A 76 -18.28 -13.12 6.09
C ARG A 76 -16.82 -13.57 5.90
N LYS A 77 -16.03 -13.56 6.97
CA LYS A 77 -14.61 -13.96 7.00
C LYS A 77 -13.69 -13.12 6.12
N TYR A 78 -14.06 -11.87 5.81
CA TYR A 78 -13.17 -10.98 5.09
C TYR A 78 -12.03 -10.50 6.00
N TRP A 79 -10.81 -10.98 5.71
CA TRP A 79 -9.68 -10.89 6.64
C TRP A 79 -9.28 -9.45 6.99
N LYS A 80 -9.32 -8.50 6.04
CA LYS A 80 -9.04 -7.08 6.32
C LYS A 80 -10.06 -6.51 7.31
N ALA A 81 -11.35 -6.82 7.11
CA ALA A 81 -12.39 -6.40 8.03
C ALA A 81 -12.26 -7.06 9.40
N MET A 82 -11.85 -8.34 9.48
CA MET A 82 -11.55 -8.99 10.76
C MET A 82 -10.45 -8.25 11.52
N LEU A 83 -9.33 -7.92 10.86
CA LEU A 83 -8.25 -7.19 11.50
C LEU A 83 -8.67 -5.75 11.85
N ASN A 84 -9.40 -5.04 10.99
CA ASN A 84 -9.92 -3.71 11.32
C ASN A 84 -10.88 -3.74 12.51
N LEU A 85 -11.78 -4.72 12.58
CA LEU A 85 -12.68 -4.91 13.71
C LEU A 85 -11.92 -5.16 15.02
N ALA A 86 -10.84 -5.96 14.95
CA ALA A 86 -9.97 -6.16 16.11
C ALA A 86 -9.30 -4.84 16.57
N SER A 87 -8.94 -3.93 15.64
CA SER A 87 -8.48 -2.58 16.00
C SER A 87 -9.55 -1.80 16.73
N PHE A 88 -10.77 -1.76 16.19
CA PHE A 88 -11.88 -1.03 16.79
C PHE A 88 -12.22 -1.51 18.21
N TYR A 89 -12.07 -2.80 18.48
CA TYR A 89 -12.27 -3.37 19.81
C TYR A 89 -11.18 -2.94 20.81
N ILE A 90 -9.96 -2.72 20.35
CA ILE A 90 -8.85 -2.21 21.18
C ILE A 90 -8.99 -0.71 21.41
N GLU A 91 -9.37 0.02 20.37
CA GLU A 91 -9.54 1.48 20.37
C GLU A 91 -10.81 1.93 21.08
N GLY A 92 -11.76 1.02 21.34
CA GLY A 92 -13.00 1.30 22.06
C GLY A 92 -14.13 1.87 21.20
N TYR A 93 -14.02 1.79 19.87
CA TYR A 93 -15.09 2.22 18.95
C TYR A 93 -16.33 1.29 18.97
N ASP A 94 -16.22 0.13 19.62
CA ASP A 94 -17.35 -0.77 19.91
C ASP A 94 -17.34 -1.18 21.40
N PRO A 95 -17.84 -0.32 22.31
CA PRO A 95 -17.65 -0.43 23.76
C PRO A 95 -18.03 -1.77 24.43
N PRO A 96 -18.99 -2.58 23.92
CA PRO A 96 -19.27 -3.89 24.48
C PRO A 96 -18.13 -4.91 24.36
N HIS A 97 -17.14 -4.65 23.50
CA HIS A 97 -16.00 -5.55 23.26
C HIS A 97 -14.70 -4.92 23.76
N GLY A 98 -13.69 -5.77 23.99
CA GLY A 98 -12.37 -5.31 24.44
C GLY A 98 -11.22 -6.15 23.89
N ALA A 99 -10.03 -5.98 24.49
CA ALA A 99 -8.79 -6.57 23.99
C ALA A 99 -8.84 -8.10 23.85
N GLU A 100 -9.49 -8.83 24.75
CA GLU A 100 -9.62 -10.30 24.63
C GLU A 100 -10.47 -10.71 23.42
N ASP A 101 -11.51 -9.95 23.07
CA ASP A 101 -12.30 -10.23 21.87
C ASP A 101 -11.54 -9.89 20.58
N ALA A 102 -10.71 -8.83 20.62
CA ALA A 102 -9.77 -8.53 19.54
C ALA A 102 -8.78 -9.68 19.32
N VAL A 103 -8.24 -10.27 20.39
CA VAL A 103 -7.34 -11.43 20.30
C VAL A 103 -8.06 -12.62 19.66
N LYS A 104 -9.30 -12.94 20.07
CA LYS A 104 -10.07 -14.03 19.45
C LYS A 104 -10.31 -13.84 17.95
N ILE A 105 -10.54 -12.59 17.51
CA ILE A 105 -10.70 -12.29 16.08
C ILE A 105 -9.38 -12.54 15.33
N VAL A 106 -8.25 -12.10 15.89
CA VAL A 106 -6.92 -12.34 15.30
C VAL A 106 -6.61 -13.85 15.27
N GLU A 107 -6.94 -14.59 16.31
CA GLU A 107 -6.78 -16.06 16.32
C GLU A 107 -7.61 -16.74 15.23
N ALA A 108 -8.84 -16.27 14.98
CA ALA A 108 -9.66 -16.78 13.90
C ALA A 108 -9.03 -16.50 12.52
N ALA A 109 -8.40 -15.34 12.33
CA ALA A 109 -7.67 -15.02 11.09
C ALA A 109 -6.37 -15.85 10.96
N MET A 110 -5.66 -16.14 12.06
CA MET A 110 -4.51 -17.04 12.06
C MET A 110 -4.88 -18.47 11.64
N LEU A 111 -6.04 -18.97 12.09
CA LEU A 111 -6.57 -20.26 11.66
C LEU A 111 -6.91 -20.31 10.16
N SER A 112 -7.22 -19.16 9.56
CA SER A 112 -7.40 -19.01 8.11
C SER A 112 -6.08 -18.80 7.35
N GLY A 113 -4.92 -18.87 8.02
CA GLY A 113 -3.61 -18.76 7.39
C GLY A 113 -3.20 -17.33 6.97
N ILE A 114 -3.86 -16.30 7.50
CA ILE A 114 -3.59 -14.89 7.14
C ILE A 114 -2.23 -14.43 7.69
N PRO A 115 -1.25 -14.05 6.85
CA PRO A 115 0.06 -13.58 7.32
C PRO A 115 -0.03 -12.37 8.27
N ALA A 116 -0.81 -11.35 7.90
CA ALA A 116 -1.05 -10.16 8.73
C ALA A 116 -1.67 -10.47 10.12
N ALA A 117 -2.34 -11.61 10.30
CA ALA A 117 -2.85 -11.99 11.62
C ALA A 117 -1.73 -12.46 12.56
N PHE A 118 -0.70 -13.12 12.02
CA PHE A 118 0.48 -13.48 12.80
C PHE A 118 1.30 -12.23 13.16
N GLU A 119 1.42 -11.26 12.26
CA GLU A 119 2.03 -9.95 12.56
C GLU A 119 1.26 -9.28 13.71
N ARG A 120 -0.07 -9.21 13.60
CA ARG A 120 -0.94 -8.59 14.61
C ARG A 120 -0.78 -9.23 15.99
N MET A 121 -0.72 -10.57 16.04
CA MET A 121 -0.47 -11.30 17.27
C MET A 121 0.93 -11.02 17.84
N GLY A 122 1.95 -10.90 16.98
CA GLY A 122 3.29 -10.48 17.38
C GLY A 122 3.28 -9.10 18.04
N THR A 123 2.57 -8.15 17.43
CA THR A 123 2.36 -6.80 17.99
C THR A 123 1.59 -6.83 19.31
N TYR A 124 0.57 -7.68 19.46
CA TYR A 124 -0.14 -7.85 20.74
C TYR A 124 0.75 -8.41 21.83
N TYR A 125 1.61 -9.39 21.54
CA TYR A 125 2.60 -9.88 22.49
C TYR A 125 3.67 -8.85 22.82
N MET A 126 4.05 -7.98 21.89
CA MET A 126 4.98 -6.88 22.15
C MET A 126 4.39 -5.88 23.14
N ASN A 127 3.12 -5.49 22.92
CA ASN A 127 2.45 -4.43 23.68
C ASN A 127 1.69 -4.93 24.92
N GLY A 128 1.50 -6.25 25.07
CA GLY A 128 0.64 -6.83 26.10
C GLY A 128 -0.86 -6.60 25.85
N THR A 129 -1.28 -6.50 24.59
CA THR A 129 -2.67 -6.22 24.21
C THR A 129 -3.51 -7.49 24.28
N GLY A 130 -4.31 -7.65 25.34
CA GLY A 130 -5.17 -8.84 25.54
C GLY A 130 -4.38 -10.13 25.82
N VAL A 131 -3.05 -10.06 25.89
CA VAL A 131 -2.13 -11.14 26.25
C VAL A 131 -1.06 -10.59 27.18
N ARG A 132 -0.40 -11.45 27.97
CA ARG A 132 0.76 -11.02 28.76
C ARG A 132 1.91 -10.70 27.81
N ALA A 133 2.50 -9.52 27.94
CA ALA A 133 3.63 -9.12 27.12
C ALA A 133 4.78 -10.15 27.18
N ASP A 134 5.31 -10.50 26.02
CA ASP A 134 6.34 -11.52 25.84
C ASP A 134 7.10 -11.26 24.52
N ALA A 135 8.26 -10.62 24.63
CA ALA A 135 9.06 -10.25 23.47
C ALA A 135 9.54 -11.48 22.66
N THR A 136 9.85 -12.59 23.34
CA THR A 136 10.29 -13.83 22.67
C THR A 136 9.19 -14.37 21.77
N LYS A 137 7.95 -14.43 22.28
CA LYS A 137 6.80 -14.82 21.46
C LYS A 137 6.53 -13.79 20.36
N ALA A 138 6.62 -12.50 20.66
CA ALA A 138 6.37 -11.44 19.68
C ALA A 138 7.26 -11.60 18.44
N TYR A 139 8.58 -11.73 18.63
CA TYR A 139 9.52 -11.91 17.52
C TYR A 139 9.34 -13.25 16.78
N ALA A 140 8.95 -14.32 17.48
CA ALA A 140 8.65 -15.59 16.82
C ALA A 140 7.40 -15.49 15.92
N PHE A 141 6.35 -14.78 16.37
CA PHE A 141 5.15 -14.51 15.55
C PHE A 141 5.44 -13.59 14.37
N LEU A 142 6.23 -12.54 14.57
CA LEU A 142 6.67 -11.63 13.50
C LEU A 142 7.52 -12.38 12.46
N GLN A 143 8.42 -13.27 12.88
CA GLN A 143 9.18 -14.09 11.94
C GLN A 143 8.28 -15.01 11.12
N LYS A 144 7.31 -15.66 11.76
CA LYS A 144 6.34 -16.48 11.06
C LYS A 144 5.56 -15.66 10.02
N ALA A 145 5.10 -14.46 10.39
CA ALA A 145 4.41 -13.56 9.47
C ALA A 145 5.29 -13.16 8.27
N ALA A 146 6.54 -12.75 8.52
CA ALA A 146 7.48 -12.35 7.48
C ALA A 146 7.81 -13.49 6.51
N LEU A 147 7.99 -14.71 7.04
CA LEU A 147 8.20 -15.93 6.24
C LEU A 147 6.95 -16.33 5.45
N MET A 148 5.75 -15.99 5.92
CA MET A 148 4.49 -16.16 5.19
C MET A 148 4.17 -14.99 4.25
N GLY A 149 5.07 -14.02 4.12
CA GLY A 149 4.96 -12.96 3.14
C GLY A 149 4.36 -11.64 3.63
N ASP A 150 4.03 -11.50 4.92
CA ASP A 150 3.48 -10.25 5.47
C ASP A 150 4.49 -9.09 5.28
N PRO A 151 4.13 -8.05 4.50
CA PRO A 151 5.09 -7.01 4.15
C PRO A 151 5.45 -6.10 5.32
N SER A 152 4.56 -5.93 6.31
CA SER A 152 4.82 -5.13 7.51
C SER A 152 5.86 -5.80 8.40
N ALA A 153 5.72 -7.11 8.65
CA ALA A 153 6.65 -7.92 9.42
C ALA A 153 7.99 -8.09 8.71
N GLN A 154 7.99 -8.23 7.37
CA GLN A 154 9.21 -8.17 6.57
C GLN A 154 9.94 -6.83 6.75
N ALA A 155 9.21 -5.72 6.71
CA ALA A 155 9.79 -4.40 6.94
C ALA A 155 10.34 -4.25 8.36
N TYR A 156 9.55 -4.64 9.35
CA TYR A 156 9.89 -4.55 10.76
C TYR A 156 11.14 -5.37 11.09
N LEU A 157 11.18 -6.64 10.71
CA LEU A 157 12.35 -7.49 10.95
C LEU A 157 13.54 -7.07 10.09
N GLY A 158 13.30 -6.65 8.84
CA GLY A 158 14.35 -6.14 7.95
C GLY A 158 15.09 -4.96 8.57
N ASP A 159 14.35 -3.98 9.12
CA ASP A 159 14.94 -2.83 9.81
C ASP A 159 15.77 -3.25 11.04
N ARG A 160 15.24 -4.16 11.88
CA ARG A 160 15.95 -4.68 13.06
C ARG A 160 17.20 -5.51 12.74
N LEU A 161 17.18 -6.25 11.64
CA LEU A 161 18.30 -7.07 11.17
C LEU A 161 19.37 -6.24 10.45
N GLY A 162 19.10 -4.96 10.17
CA GLY A 162 20.01 -4.04 9.50
C GLY A 162 21.17 -3.52 10.34
N ALA A 163 21.33 -3.99 11.59
CA ALA A 163 22.36 -3.48 12.49
C ALA A 163 23.77 -3.89 12.04
N VAL A 164 24.76 -3.04 12.34
CA VAL A 164 26.20 -3.28 12.03
C VAL A 164 26.80 -4.36 12.96
N SER A 165 26.35 -4.37 14.20
CA SER A 165 26.74 -5.35 15.22
C SER A 165 25.52 -5.83 15.98
N ASP A 166 25.60 -7.05 16.53
CA ASP A 166 24.69 -7.50 17.59
C ASP A 166 24.97 -6.63 18.81
N ASP A 167 24.28 -5.51 18.88
CA ASP A 167 24.44 -4.57 19.98
C ASP A 167 23.63 -5.06 21.19
N ASN A 168 23.98 -4.59 22.39
CA ASN A 168 23.21 -4.92 23.61
C ASN A 168 21.85 -4.18 23.66
N LEU A 169 21.54 -3.37 22.66
CA LEU A 169 20.24 -2.71 22.53
C LEU A 169 19.16 -3.76 22.20
N PRO A 170 18.10 -3.87 23.04
CA PRO A 170 17.05 -4.84 22.79
C PRO A 170 16.42 -4.68 21.41
N GLY A 171 16.41 -5.76 20.62
CA GLY A 171 15.66 -5.85 19.38
C GLY A 171 16.41 -5.51 18.09
N TYR A 172 17.74 -5.45 18.09
CA TYR A 172 18.55 -5.26 16.88
C TYR A 172 19.62 -6.34 16.75
N TRP A 173 19.87 -6.79 15.51
CA TRP A 173 20.82 -7.87 15.22
C TRP A 173 21.54 -7.63 13.89
N ALA A 174 22.77 -8.12 13.79
CA ALA A 174 23.59 -7.99 12.59
C ALA A 174 23.29 -9.10 11.59
N ASN A 175 22.38 -8.84 10.65
CA ASN A 175 22.13 -9.69 9.50
C ASN A 175 21.70 -8.89 8.27
N ILE A 176 22.56 -7.94 7.87
CA ILE A 176 22.31 -7.02 6.77
C ILE A 176 21.94 -7.75 5.46
N PRO A 177 22.58 -8.87 5.07
CA PRO A 177 22.19 -9.58 3.84
C PRO A 177 20.75 -10.10 3.84
N VAL A 178 20.22 -10.50 4.99
CA VAL A 178 18.80 -10.89 5.13
C VAL A 178 17.91 -9.66 5.24
N ALA A 179 18.35 -8.63 5.96
CA ALA A 179 17.64 -7.36 6.11
C ALA A 179 17.28 -6.75 4.75
N VAL A 180 18.29 -6.61 3.86
CA VAL A 180 18.11 -6.08 2.50
C VAL A 180 17.04 -6.88 1.74
N LYS A 181 17.10 -8.22 1.78
CA LYS A 181 16.14 -9.07 1.08
C LYS A 181 14.72 -8.97 1.63
N MET A 182 14.56 -8.84 2.96
CA MET A 182 13.25 -8.65 3.58
C MET A 182 12.65 -7.29 3.20
N LEU A 183 13.45 -6.24 3.24
CA LEU A 183 13.02 -4.89 2.85
C LEU A 183 12.69 -4.80 1.35
N GLU A 184 13.51 -5.39 0.48
CA GLU A 184 13.23 -5.49 -0.96
C GLU A 184 11.91 -6.22 -1.24
N CYS A 185 11.69 -7.35 -0.55
CA CYS A 185 10.45 -8.11 -0.67
C CYS A 185 9.25 -7.26 -0.24
N SER A 186 9.35 -6.56 0.90
CA SER A 186 8.29 -5.69 1.42
C SER A 186 7.95 -4.55 0.44
N VAL A 187 8.95 -3.84 -0.09
CA VAL A 187 8.73 -2.78 -1.10
C VAL A 187 8.11 -3.35 -2.37
N SER A 188 8.53 -4.54 -2.82
CA SER A 188 7.98 -5.18 -4.04
C SER A 188 6.50 -5.56 -3.92
N GLN A 189 5.97 -5.60 -2.70
CA GLN A 189 4.55 -5.84 -2.41
C GLN A 189 3.76 -4.53 -2.25
N GLY A 190 4.40 -3.37 -2.41
CA GLY A 190 3.77 -2.06 -2.29
C GLY A 190 3.70 -1.52 -0.86
N TYR A 191 4.54 -2.02 0.06
CA TYR A 191 4.68 -1.45 1.40
C TYR A 191 5.78 -0.37 1.41
N GLY A 192 5.36 0.87 1.15
CA GLY A 192 6.26 2.02 1.01
C GLY A 192 7.21 2.26 2.18
N PRO A 193 6.81 2.16 3.46
CA PRO A 193 7.70 2.49 4.58
C PRO A 193 9.01 1.70 4.61
N ALA A 194 9.05 0.47 4.07
CA ALA A 194 10.28 -0.33 3.98
C ALA A 194 11.36 0.34 3.13
N ALA A 195 10.98 1.17 2.14
CA ALA A 195 11.92 1.89 1.29
C ALA A 195 12.79 2.87 2.10
N HIS A 196 12.28 3.40 3.21
CA HIS A 196 13.05 4.30 4.06
C HIS A 196 14.17 3.58 4.82
N ALA A 197 14.01 2.34 5.26
CA ALA A 197 15.14 1.59 5.81
C ALA A 197 16.10 1.15 4.69
N LEU A 198 15.55 0.71 3.55
CA LEU A 198 16.31 0.19 2.42
C LEU A 198 17.23 1.23 1.77
N HIS A 199 16.83 2.51 1.74
CA HIS A 199 17.66 3.54 1.10
C HIS A 199 19.01 3.73 1.78
N TYR A 200 19.10 3.59 3.10
CA TYR A 200 20.38 3.67 3.82
C TYR A 200 21.31 2.52 3.38
N MET A 201 20.77 1.30 3.30
CA MET A 201 21.52 0.12 2.85
C MET A 201 21.87 0.16 1.37
N TYR A 202 21.13 0.91 0.55
CA TYR A 202 21.48 1.12 -0.86
C TYR A 202 22.51 2.23 -1.04
N LEU A 203 22.50 3.26 -0.19
CA LEU A 203 23.44 4.37 -0.21
C LEU A 203 24.85 3.92 0.20
N GLU A 204 24.91 3.12 1.27
CA GLU A 204 26.11 2.52 1.84
C GLU A 204 25.93 0.99 1.84
N PRO A 205 26.22 0.30 0.72
CA PRO A 205 25.94 -1.13 0.59
C PRO A 205 26.82 -1.98 1.51
N PRO A 206 26.29 -3.06 2.10
CA PRO A 206 27.09 -3.95 2.94
C PRO A 206 28.23 -4.59 2.15
N LEU A 207 29.40 -4.67 2.77
CA LEU A 207 30.56 -5.40 2.24
C LEU A 207 30.39 -6.92 2.45
N PRO A 208 31.21 -7.76 1.78
CA PRO A 208 31.08 -9.23 1.87
C PRO A 208 31.23 -9.81 3.29
N ASP A 209 31.80 -9.05 4.23
CA ASP A 209 31.89 -9.44 5.63
C ASP A 209 30.54 -9.38 6.37
N GLY A 210 29.52 -8.75 5.76
CA GLY A 210 28.18 -8.59 6.30
C GLY A 210 28.08 -7.68 7.53
N LYS A 211 29.16 -6.96 7.87
CA LYS A 211 29.29 -6.15 9.10
C LYS A 211 29.74 -4.72 8.83
N THR A 212 30.39 -4.45 7.71
CA THR A 212 30.83 -3.10 7.36
C THR A 212 30.13 -2.62 6.10
N PHE A 213 30.04 -1.31 5.93
CA PHE A 213 29.45 -0.69 4.74
C PHE A 213 30.52 -0.20 3.78
N GLY A 214 30.19 -0.29 2.49
CA GLY A 214 31.01 0.20 1.38
C GLY A 214 30.84 1.70 1.15
N PRO A 215 31.66 2.28 0.26
CA PRO A 215 31.64 3.71 0.01
C PRO A 215 30.37 4.16 -0.71
N VAL A 216 29.99 5.42 -0.49
CA VAL A 216 28.95 6.09 -1.27
C VAL A 216 29.48 6.44 -2.66
N THR A 217 28.85 5.93 -3.71
CA THR A 217 29.18 6.19 -5.12
C THR A 217 28.00 6.84 -5.86
N PRO A 218 28.20 7.40 -7.07
CA PRO A 218 27.09 7.90 -7.88
C PRO A 218 25.99 6.85 -8.13
N GLU A 219 26.36 5.58 -8.28
CA GLU A 219 25.45 4.46 -8.48
C GLU A 219 24.64 4.16 -7.22
N THR A 220 25.27 4.18 -6.03
CA THR A 220 24.56 3.95 -4.76
C THR A 220 23.61 5.10 -4.45
N ARG A 221 24.02 6.35 -4.71
CA ARG A 221 23.15 7.53 -4.64
C ARG A 221 21.93 7.40 -5.56
N LYS A 222 22.13 6.99 -6.81
CA LYS A 222 21.04 6.77 -7.77
C LYS A 222 20.06 5.70 -7.30
N LYS A 223 20.56 4.58 -6.76
CA LYS A 223 19.72 3.51 -6.19
C LYS A 223 18.93 3.98 -4.97
N ALA A 224 19.57 4.70 -4.05
CA ALA A 224 18.92 5.26 -2.87
C ALA A 224 17.84 6.30 -3.23
N LEU A 225 18.10 7.16 -4.21
CA LEU A 225 17.12 8.10 -4.74
C LEU A 225 15.92 7.38 -5.35
N HIS A 226 16.17 6.35 -6.17
CA HIS A 226 15.12 5.57 -6.80
C HIS A 226 14.24 4.86 -5.78
N ILE A 227 14.81 4.19 -4.78
CA ILE A 227 14.01 3.43 -3.82
C ILE A 227 13.18 4.36 -2.92
N LEU A 228 13.71 5.53 -2.53
CA LEU A 228 12.92 6.55 -1.83
C LEU A 228 11.72 6.99 -2.67
N HIS A 229 11.93 7.26 -3.97
CA HIS A 229 10.86 7.65 -4.89
C HIS A 229 9.79 6.57 -5.06
N GLU A 230 10.19 5.31 -5.23
CA GLU A 230 9.28 4.16 -5.21
C GLU A 230 8.50 4.09 -3.89
N GLY A 231 9.17 4.31 -2.76
CA GLY A 231 8.53 4.39 -1.44
C GLY A 231 7.40 5.40 -1.41
N VAL A 232 7.59 6.59 -2.01
CA VAL A 232 6.54 7.63 -2.10
C VAL A 232 5.34 7.15 -2.91
N LYS A 233 5.54 6.44 -4.03
CA LYS A 233 4.44 5.83 -4.81
C LYS A 233 3.57 4.92 -3.95
N TYR A 234 4.22 4.18 -3.06
CA TYR A 234 3.61 3.23 -2.14
C TYR A 234 3.20 3.81 -0.78
N GLY A 235 3.21 5.14 -0.64
CA GLY A 235 2.67 5.85 0.52
C GLY A 235 3.64 6.07 1.68
N CYS A 236 4.96 6.10 1.43
CA CYS A 236 5.97 6.39 2.45
C CYS A 236 6.13 7.90 2.69
N SER A 237 5.48 8.44 3.74
CA SER A 237 5.60 9.86 4.12
C SER A 237 7.04 10.24 4.47
N THR A 238 7.75 9.39 5.23
CA THR A 238 9.16 9.62 5.61
C THR A 238 10.10 9.61 4.41
N CYS A 239 9.81 8.82 3.37
CA CYS A 239 10.56 8.84 2.13
C CYS A 239 10.36 10.17 1.39
N ALA A 240 9.12 10.65 1.32
CA ALA A 240 8.81 11.95 0.71
C ALA A 240 9.47 13.10 1.50
N GLY A 241 9.40 13.07 2.84
CA GLY A 241 10.09 14.04 3.69
C GLY A 241 11.62 13.99 3.56
N LYS A 242 12.20 12.79 3.42
CA LYS A 242 13.62 12.62 3.13
C LYS A 242 13.99 13.24 1.78
N LEU A 243 13.21 12.97 0.72
CA LEU A 243 13.44 13.57 -0.60
C LEU A 243 13.27 15.09 -0.60
N PHE A 244 12.31 15.62 0.16
CA PHE A 244 12.20 17.06 0.41
C PHE A 244 13.52 17.63 0.97
N ILE A 245 14.08 17.02 2.02
CA ILE A 245 15.36 17.46 2.60
C ILE A 245 16.49 17.34 1.59
N GLU A 246 16.55 16.22 0.83
CA GLU A 246 17.58 15.99 -0.18
C GLU A 246 17.58 17.05 -1.29
N PHE A 247 16.40 17.53 -1.71
CA PHE A 247 16.29 18.49 -2.81
C PHE A 247 16.24 19.96 -2.36
N ASP A 248 15.64 20.28 -1.21
CA ASP A 248 15.36 21.68 -0.82
C ASP A 248 16.33 22.22 0.23
N HIS A 249 16.78 21.39 1.18
CA HIS A 249 17.58 21.81 2.34
C HIS A 249 18.92 21.08 2.43
N PRO A 250 19.82 21.20 1.43
CA PRO A 250 21.07 20.51 1.48
C PRO A 250 21.99 21.01 2.58
N ARG A 251 22.27 20.15 3.57
CA ARG A 251 23.22 20.45 4.66
C ARG A 251 24.67 20.36 4.19
N ASN A 252 24.98 19.34 3.38
CA ASN A 252 26.30 19.13 2.80
C ASN A 252 26.17 18.34 1.48
N LEU A 253 26.39 19.00 0.34
CA LEU A 253 26.23 18.39 -0.98
C LEU A 253 27.13 17.17 -1.21
N SER A 254 28.29 17.07 -0.53
CA SER A 254 29.18 15.91 -0.69
C SER A 254 28.66 14.64 -0.03
N GLU A 255 27.76 14.76 0.96
CA GLU A 255 27.23 13.64 1.73
C GLU A 255 25.81 13.25 1.29
N MET A 256 25.13 14.11 0.54
CA MET A 256 23.72 13.95 0.19
C MET A 256 23.42 13.03 -0.98
N VAL A 257 22.33 12.28 -0.89
CA VAL A 257 21.86 11.38 -1.95
C VAL A 257 21.71 12.14 -3.27
N VAL A 258 21.23 13.38 -3.20
CA VAL A 258 21.18 14.31 -4.33
C VAL A 258 22.22 15.41 -4.11
N PRO A 259 23.34 15.43 -4.84
CA PRO A 259 24.41 16.40 -4.62
C PRO A 259 24.14 17.77 -5.28
N PHE A 260 22.87 18.19 -5.37
CA PHE A 260 22.42 19.48 -5.89
C PHE A 260 21.05 19.85 -5.34
N ALA A 261 20.72 21.15 -5.33
CA ALA A 261 19.41 21.63 -4.93
C ALA A 261 18.42 21.66 -6.10
N ASP A 262 17.17 21.26 -5.85
CA ASP A 262 16.01 21.35 -6.74
C ASP A 262 14.77 21.70 -5.89
N LYS A 263 14.65 22.99 -5.52
CA LYS A 263 13.63 23.45 -4.58
C LYS A 263 12.20 23.15 -5.04
N ALA A 264 11.94 23.29 -6.34
CA ALA A 264 10.61 23.03 -6.91
C ALA A 264 10.20 21.56 -6.73
N ARG A 265 11.13 20.63 -6.92
CA ARG A 265 10.90 19.21 -6.64
C ARG A 265 10.79 18.93 -5.15
N GLY A 266 11.66 19.54 -4.34
CA GLY A 266 11.62 19.41 -2.89
C GLY A 266 10.28 19.86 -2.31
N GLU A 267 9.74 21.00 -2.77
CA GLU A 267 8.43 21.51 -2.38
C GLU A 267 7.29 20.55 -2.72
N ARG A 268 7.31 19.96 -3.92
CA ARG A 268 6.30 18.95 -4.28
C ARG A 268 6.40 17.71 -3.39
N TYR A 269 7.61 17.21 -3.10
CA TYR A 269 7.77 16.11 -2.16
C TYR A 269 7.31 16.46 -0.75
N ARG A 270 7.51 17.70 -0.30
CA ARG A 270 6.98 18.19 0.99
C ARG A 270 5.47 18.10 1.01
N MET A 271 4.78 18.59 -0.02
CA MET A 271 3.31 18.51 -0.08
C MET A 271 2.79 17.07 -0.11
N LEU A 272 3.48 16.17 -0.83
CA LEU A 272 3.17 14.75 -0.83
C LEU A 272 3.44 14.11 0.54
N ALA A 273 4.50 14.52 1.24
CA ALA A 273 4.81 14.07 2.59
C ALA A 273 3.72 14.49 3.58
N ASP A 274 3.34 15.78 3.57
CA ASP A 274 2.28 16.33 4.42
C ASP A 274 0.95 15.60 4.16
N ALA A 275 0.62 15.34 2.90
CA ALA A 275 -0.58 14.60 2.53
C ALA A 275 -0.55 13.14 2.97
N LEU A 276 0.61 12.46 2.89
CA LEU A 276 0.78 11.09 3.35
C LEU A 276 0.80 10.96 4.86
N GLU A 277 1.32 11.96 5.57
CA GLU A 277 1.26 12.02 7.04
C GLU A 277 -0.19 12.15 7.51
N PHE A 278 -0.98 13.00 6.83
CA PHE A 278 -2.41 13.15 7.11
C PHE A 278 -3.22 11.91 6.70
N ASN A 279 -2.94 11.33 5.54
CA ASN A 279 -3.60 10.15 5.02
C ASN A 279 -2.59 9.12 4.47
N PRO A 280 -2.15 8.16 5.30
CA PRO A 280 -1.22 7.10 4.89
C PRO A 280 -1.80 6.11 3.86
N ARG A 281 -3.09 6.21 3.53
CA ARG A 281 -3.75 5.37 2.51
C ARG A 281 -3.51 5.89 1.09
N PHE A 282 -3.08 7.14 0.91
CA PHE A 282 -2.79 7.64 -0.43
C PHE A 282 -1.69 6.82 -1.13
N ARG A 283 -1.86 6.65 -2.43
CA ARG A 283 -0.91 6.00 -3.33
C ARG A 283 -0.75 6.89 -4.56
N PHE A 284 0.47 6.97 -5.08
CA PHE A 284 0.80 7.89 -6.17
C PHE A 284 1.30 7.12 -7.41
N PRO A 285 0.45 6.34 -8.10
CA PRO A 285 0.86 5.54 -9.25
C PRO A 285 1.31 6.39 -10.45
N ASN A 286 0.94 7.68 -10.51
CA ASN A 286 1.39 8.60 -11.54
C ASN A 286 2.58 9.48 -11.11
N LEU A 287 3.24 9.16 -9.99
CA LEU A 287 4.33 10.00 -9.46
C LEU A 287 5.45 10.25 -10.48
N ASP A 288 5.82 9.25 -11.30
CA ASP A 288 6.84 9.44 -12.35
C ASP A 288 6.45 10.49 -13.39
N LYS A 289 5.15 10.66 -13.64
CA LYS A 289 4.67 11.63 -14.63
C LYS A 289 4.76 13.05 -14.09
N ILE A 290 4.50 13.24 -12.80
CA ILE A 290 4.39 14.55 -12.17
C ILE A 290 5.68 15.02 -11.47
N LEU A 291 6.51 14.08 -11.03
CA LEU A 291 7.79 14.27 -10.35
C LEU A 291 8.85 13.27 -10.89
N PRO A 292 9.10 13.18 -12.20
CA PRO A 292 10.09 12.24 -12.76
C PRO A 292 11.47 12.50 -12.16
N LEU A 293 12.20 11.48 -11.71
CA LEU A 293 13.50 11.67 -11.08
C LEU A 293 14.51 12.40 -12.01
N PRO A 294 15.44 13.20 -11.44
CA PRO A 294 16.54 13.79 -12.22
C PRO A 294 17.28 12.72 -13.04
N PRO A 295 17.72 13.04 -14.26
CA PRO A 295 17.78 14.35 -14.90
C PRO A 295 16.44 14.95 -15.39
N ALA A 296 15.34 14.21 -15.39
CA ALA A 296 14.12 14.66 -16.02
C ALA A 296 13.54 15.95 -15.40
N ILE A 297 13.07 16.86 -16.26
CA ILE A 297 12.41 18.11 -15.87
C ILE A 297 11.00 17.79 -15.35
N ILE A 298 10.61 18.39 -14.23
CA ILE A 298 9.24 18.27 -13.71
C ILE A 298 8.26 19.12 -14.55
N PRO A 299 7.04 18.61 -14.85
CA PRO A 299 5.99 19.39 -15.52
C PRO A 299 5.61 20.65 -14.75
N THR A 300 5.05 21.68 -15.39
CA THR A 300 4.62 22.92 -14.72
C THR A 300 3.41 22.67 -13.82
N TRP A 301 3.33 23.42 -12.73
CA TRP A 301 2.33 23.26 -11.66
C TRP A 301 2.09 24.63 -11.00
N ASN A 302 0.85 24.88 -10.58
CA ASN A 302 0.36 26.18 -10.09
C ASN A 302 0.66 26.44 -8.61
N GLY A 303 1.30 25.49 -7.92
CA GLY A 303 1.56 25.59 -6.48
C GLY A 303 0.40 25.08 -5.60
N ASP A 304 -0.70 24.63 -6.21
CA ASP A 304 -1.87 24.13 -5.48
C ASP A 304 -1.71 22.66 -5.07
N ARG A 305 -1.90 22.39 -3.78
CA ARG A 305 -1.73 21.05 -3.20
C ARG A 305 -2.66 20.03 -3.83
N ASP A 306 -3.91 20.39 -4.06
CA ASP A 306 -4.95 19.42 -4.41
C ASP A 306 -4.79 18.99 -5.87
N THR A 307 -4.49 19.93 -6.78
CA THR A 307 -4.12 19.60 -8.17
C THR A 307 -2.91 18.67 -8.25
N LEU A 308 -1.89 18.88 -7.41
CA LEU A 308 -0.72 18.00 -7.34
C LEU A 308 -1.11 16.58 -6.87
N LEU A 309 -1.92 16.49 -5.81
CA LEU A 309 -2.36 15.21 -5.26
C LEU A 309 -3.25 14.44 -6.23
N GLU A 310 -4.18 15.11 -6.89
CA GLU A 310 -5.05 14.48 -7.89
C GLU A 310 -4.24 13.97 -9.09
N ALA A 311 -3.28 14.76 -9.58
CA ALA A 311 -2.38 14.31 -10.64
C ALA A 311 -1.52 13.12 -10.20
N ALA A 312 -1.03 13.12 -8.95
CA ALA A 312 -0.22 12.04 -8.37
C ALA A 312 -1.01 10.73 -8.21
N MET A 313 -2.23 10.81 -7.68
CA MET A 313 -3.13 9.67 -7.49
C MET A 313 -3.65 9.13 -8.83
N GLY A 314 -3.72 9.98 -9.86
CA GLY A 314 -4.35 9.67 -11.13
C GLY A 314 -5.87 9.72 -11.05
N ALA A 315 -6.54 9.25 -12.11
CA ALA A 315 -7.99 9.24 -12.17
C ALA A 315 -8.55 8.48 -10.96
N LYS A 316 -9.17 9.21 -10.02
CA LYS A 316 -9.99 8.63 -8.95
C LYS A 316 -11.04 7.78 -9.67
N LEU A 317 -10.94 6.45 -9.59
CA LEU A 317 -12.08 5.60 -9.89
C LEU A 317 -13.13 6.02 -8.88
N LYS A 318 -14.04 6.93 -9.26
CA LYS A 318 -15.16 7.31 -8.42
C LYS A 318 -15.83 5.98 -8.05
N PRO A 319 -15.86 5.59 -6.76
CA PRO A 319 -16.58 4.39 -6.38
C PRO A 319 -17.97 4.55 -6.99
N ARG A 320 -18.37 3.56 -7.81
CA ARG A 320 -19.66 3.59 -8.48
C ARG A 320 -20.66 3.89 -7.36
N PRO A 321 -21.38 5.03 -7.40
CA PRO A 321 -22.32 5.33 -6.34
C PRO A 321 -23.21 4.11 -6.25
N VAL A 322 -23.28 3.51 -5.06
CA VAL A 322 -24.24 2.45 -4.80
C VAL A 322 -25.58 3.13 -4.98
N ARG A 323 -26.15 3.06 -6.20
CA ARG A 323 -27.55 3.36 -6.38
C ARG A 323 -28.24 2.27 -5.58
N PRO A 324 -29.03 2.62 -4.55
CA PRO A 324 -30.06 1.71 -4.10
C PRO A 324 -31.11 1.73 -5.22
N GLU A 325 -30.80 1.07 -6.35
CA GLU A 325 -31.85 0.72 -7.29
C GLU A 325 -32.67 -0.32 -6.55
N ALA A 326 -33.89 0.09 -6.20
CA ALA A 326 -34.94 -0.76 -5.70
C ALA A 326 -35.28 -1.79 -6.78
N VAL A 327 -34.43 -2.79 -6.93
CA VAL A 327 -34.75 -4.03 -7.63
C VAL A 327 -35.69 -4.79 -6.69
N PRO A 328 -36.83 -5.32 -7.18
CA PRO A 328 -37.71 -6.12 -6.35
C PRO A 328 -36.89 -7.23 -5.72
N GLU A 329 -36.80 -7.25 -4.38
CA GLU A 329 -36.13 -8.33 -3.67
C GLU A 329 -36.71 -9.64 -4.19
N LYS A 330 -35.86 -10.51 -4.72
CA LYS A 330 -36.13 -11.94 -4.54
C LYS A 330 -36.19 -12.11 -3.03
N THR A 331 -37.36 -12.18 -2.44
CA THR A 331 -37.48 -12.26 -0.97
C THR A 331 -37.09 -13.66 -0.50
N GLY A 332 -36.19 -13.76 0.48
CA GLY A 332 -35.81 -15.02 1.14
C GLY A 332 -34.31 -15.33 1.06
N ARG A 333 -33.87 -16.41 1.73
CA ARG A 333 -32.44 -16.74 1.86
C ARG A 333 -31.71 -16.97 0.53
N GLN A 334 -32.41 -17.35 -0.53
CA GLN A 334 -31.81 -17.61 -1.86
C GLN A 334 -31.65 -16.33 -2.70
N ALA A 335 -32.03 -15.17 -2.16
CA ALA A 335 -31.83 -13.87 -2.80
C ALA A 335 -30.34 -13.63 -3.06
N LEU A 336 -30.02 -13.16 -4.25
CA LEU A 336 -28.70 -12.65 -4.60
C LEU A 336 -28.89 -11.38 -5.42
N ASP A 337 -28.24 -10.31 -5.01
CA ASP A 337 -28.21 -9.05 -5.75
C ASP A 337 -27.64 -9.30 -7.16
N SER A 338 -28.30 -8.74 -8.17
CA SER A 338 -27.96 -8.94 -9.60
C SER A 338 -26.53 -8.53 -9.96
N ALA A 339 -25.90 -7.68 -9.15
CA ALA A 339 -24.50 -7.30 -9.31
C ALA A 339 -23.51 -8.44 -9.00
N TYR A 340 -23.97 -9.56 -8.44
CA TYR A 340 -23.11 -10.67 -8.02
C TYR A 340 -23.56 -12.03 -8.57
N ARG A 341 -22.61 -12.98 -8.56
CA ARG A 341 -22.83 -14.42 -8.75
C ARG A 341 -22.10 -15.19 -7.66
N LEU A 342 -22.49 -16.45 -7.44
CA LEU A 342 -21.87 -17.31 -6.42
C LEU A 342 -20.73 -18.15 -7.00
N ARG A 343 -19.64 -18.27 -6.23
CA ARG A 343 -18.49 -19.15 -6.48
C ARG A 343 -18.22 -20.00 -5.25
N GLY A 344 -18.06 -21.31 -5.42
CA GLY A 344 -17.74 -22.20 -4.29
C GLY A 344 -16.41 -21.80 -3.65
N SER A 345 -16.38 -21.68 -2.33
CA SER A 345 -15.15 -21.32 -1.58
C SER A 345 -14.23 -22.53 -1.36
N GLY A 346 -14.78 -23.74 -1.46
CA GLY A 346 -14.12 -24.98 -1.02
C GLY A 346 -14.28 -25.27 0.48
N GLU A 347 -14.77 -24.31 1.26
CA GLU A 347 -15.04 -24.50 2.68
C GLU A 347 -16.34 -25.28 2.89
N GLN A 348 -16.32 -26.11 3.93
CA GLN A 348 -17.47 -26.93 4.29
C GLN A 348 -17.56 -27.12 5.80
N THR A 349 -18.77 -27.40 6.29
CA THR A 349 -19.00 -27.66 7.71
C THR A 349 -20.06 -28.73 7.93
N ALA A 350 -19.88 -29.56 8.95
CA ALA A 350 -20.90 -30.49 9.45
C ALA A 350 -21.63 -29.94 10.69
N ALA A 351 -21.41 -28.66 11.04
CA ALA A 351 -22.07 -28.03 12.18
C ALA A 351 -23.58 -27.91 11.96
N LYS A 352 -24.34 -27.88 13.06
CA LYS A 352 -25.82 -27.71 13.02
C LYS A 352 -26.26 -26.28 12.70
N ARG A 353 -25.35 -25.33 12.84
CA ARG A 353 -25.56 -23.89 12.71
C ARG A 353 -24.49 -23.30 11.82
N ALA A 354 -24.82 -22.25 11.08
CA ALA A 354 -23.86 -21.54 10.26
C ALA A 354 -22.74 -20.98 11.15
N PRO A 355 -21.47 -21.35 10.91
CA PRO A 355 -20.36 -20.91 11.75
C PRO A 355 -20.10 -19.40 11.61
N PHE A 356 -20.53 -18.81 10.49
CA PHE A 356 -20.40 -17.40 10.15
C PHE A 356 -21.42 -17.05 9.05
N ALA A 357 -21.65 -15.75 8.83
CA ALA A 357 -22.66 -15.29 7.88
C ALA A 357 -22.19 -15.54 6.44
N GLY A 358 -23.05 -16.09 5.58
CA GLY A 358 -22.64 -16.42 4.21
C GLY A 358 -23.65 -17.28 3.46
N TYR A 359 -23.39 -17.55 2.18
CA TYR A 359 -24.22 -18.45 1.39
C TYR A 359 -23.79 -19.90 1.61
N TRP A 360 -24.71 -20.72 2.10
CA TRP A 360 -24.46 -22.13 2.37
C TRP A 360 -25.43 -23.00 1.57
N GLN A 361 -24.90 -24.10 1.04
CA GLN A 361 -25.66 -25.10 0.30
C GLN A 361 -25.43 -26.47 0.93
N PRO A 362 -26.48 -27.26 1.17
CA PRO A 362 -26.29 -28.60 1.70
C PRO A 362 -25.72 -29.53 0.64
N THR A 363 -25.00 -30.54 1.11
CA THR A 363 -24.55 -31.74 0.40
C THR A 363 -24.74 -32.93 1.33
N THR A 364 -24.75 -34.14 0.80
CA THR A 364 -24.85 -35.35 1.61
C THR A 364 -23.65 -36.27 1.39
N THR A 365 -23.27 -37.00 2.43
CA THR A 365 -22.28 -38.09 2.39
C THR A 365 -22.93 -39.44 2.14
N VAL A 366 -24.27 -39.50 2.09
CA VAL A 366 -25.02 -40.73 1.84
C VAL A 366 -24.87 -41.11 0.37
N ASP A 367 -24.55 -42.38 0.15
CA ASP A 367 -24.45 -42.98 -1.18
C ASP A 367 -25.85 -43.32 -1.72
N SER A 368 -26.61 -42.28 -2.09
CA SER A 368 -27.90 -42.38 -2.76
C SER A 368 -27.99 -41.30 -3.82
N GLU A 369 -28.02 -41.72 -5.09
CA GLU A 369 -28.06 -40.80 -6.23
C GLU A 369 -29.30 -39.90 -6.19
N GLN A 370 -30.43 -40.45 -5.76
CA GLN A 370 -31.69 -39.71 -5.63
C GLN A 370 -31.61 -38.64 -4.54
N LEU A 371 -31.04 -38.98 -3.39
CA LEU A 371 -30.85 -38.03 -2.29
C LEU A 371 -29.81 -36.96 -2.64
N GLN A 372 -28.72 -37.35 -3.29
CA GLN A 372 -27.70 -36.41 -3.78
C GLN A 372 -28.29 -35.41 -4.77
N ARG A 373 -29.10 -35.86 -5.74
CA ARG A 373 -29.81 -34.96 -6.67
C ARG A 373 -30.77 -34.03 -5.95
N LYS A 374 -31.53 -34.53 -4.97
CA LYS A 374 -32.47 -33.73 -4.16
C LYS A 374 -31.76 -32.64 -3.36
N VAL A 375 -30.66 -33.00 -2.69
CA VAL A 375 -29.87 -32.06 -1.90
C VAL A 375 -29.16 -31.05 -2.80
N ALA A 376 -28.62 -31.48 -3.94
CA ALA A 376 -27.98 -30.58 -4.92
C ALA A 376 -28.96 -29.60 -5.58
N ALA A 377 -30.26 -29.95 -5.67
CA ALA A 377 -31.29 -29.05 -6.19
C ALA A 377 -31.62 -27.88 -5.25
N ILE A 378 -31.21 -27.95 -3.99
CA ILE A 378 -31.36 -26.84 -3.04
C ILE A 378 -30.34 -25.77 -3.41
N ALA A 379 -30.81 -24.59 -3.84
CA ALA A 379 -29.94 -23.47 -4.13
C ALA A 379 -29.19 -22.99 -2.86
N PRO A 380 -27.96 -22.46 -2.99
CA PRO A 380 -27.28 -21.83 -1.87
C PRO A 380 -28.15 -20.72 -1.27
N GLY A 381 -28.23 -20.68 0.06
CA GLY A 381 -28.99 -19.68 0.79
C GLY A 381 -28.12 -18.93 1.78
N LEU A 382 -28.40 -17.65 1.98
CA LEU A 382 -27.81 -16.80 3.00
C LEU A 382 -28.26 -17.28 4.39
N TYR A 383 -27.28 -17.50 5.27
CA TYR A 383 -27.51 -17.77 6.69
C TYR A 383 -26.76 -16.73 7.51
N GLU A 384 -27.38 -16.29 8.61
CA GLU A 384 -26.72 -15.48 9.63
C GLU A 384 -25.82 -16.34 10.53
N LYS A 385 -24.83 -15.72 11.16
CA LYS A 385 -23.95 -16.41 12.11
C LYS A 385 -24.76 -17.01 13.27
N GLY A 386 -24.60 -18.31 13.50
CA GLY A 386 -25.32 -19.05 14.54
C GLY A 386 -26.75 -19.45 14.16
N GLU A 387 -27.25 -19.05 12.99
CA GLU A 387 -28.55 -19.50 12.48
C GLU A 387 -28.52 -21.03 12.28
N PRO A 388 -29.56 -21.77 12.74
CA PRO A 388 -29.64 -23.20 12.47
C PRO A 388 -29.82 -23.44 10.98
N PHE A 389 -29.07 -24.39 10.45
CA PHE A 389 -29.26 -24.81 9.08
C PHE A 389 -30.65 -25.41 8.88
N GLN A 390 -31.20 -25.28 7.67
CA GLN A 390 -32.51 -25.82 7.38
C GLN A 390 -32.53 -27.35 7.54
N ILE A 391 -33.65 -27.88 8.02
CA ILE A 391 -33.83 -29.33 8.17
C ILE A 391 -34.16 -29.92 6.80
N ILE A 392 -33.45 -30.99 6.42
CA ILE A 392 -33.67 -31.72 5.16
C ILE A 392 -34.32 -33.07 5.49
N TYR A 393 -35.42 -33.39 4.80
CA TYR A 393 -36.18 -34.61 5.00
C TYR A 393 -35.76 -35.71 4.01
N SER A 394 -35.87 -36.97 4.44
CA SER A 394 -35.67 -38.14 3.58
C SER A 394 -36.71 -38.23 2.46
N ASP A 395 -36.54 -39.16 1.52
CA ASP A 395 -37.38 -39.28 0.32
C ASP A 395 -38.83 -39.66 0.62
N GLU A 396 -39.11 -40.32 1.74
CA GLU A 396 -40.47 -40.61 2.19
C GLU A 396 -41.12 -39.43 2.94
N GLY A 397 -40.39 -38.35 3.22
CA GLY A 397 -40.90 -37.16 3.92
C GLY A 397 -41.22 -37.36 5.40
N VAL A 398 -41.11 -38.59 5.93
CA VAL A 398 -41.54 -38.94 7.29
C VAL A 398 -40.46 -38.66 8.35
N ARG A 399 -39.17 -38.65 7.98
CA ARG A 399 -38.07 -38.44 8.94
C ARG A 399 -37.04 -37.41 8.45
N PRO A 400 -36.53 -36.53 9.33
CA PRO A 400 -35.36 -35.71 9.04
C PRO A 400 -34.16 -36.60 8.71
N LEU A 401 -33.33 -36.18 7.77
CA LEU A 401 -32.02 -36.80 7.58
C LEU A 401 -31.20 -36.62 8.86
N PRO A 402 -30.43 -37.65 9.28
CA PRO A 402 -29.48 -37.49 10.37
C PRO A 402 -28.52 -36.34 10.04
N LEU A 403 -28.27 -35.47 11.02
CA LEU A 403 -27.37 -34.32 10.85
C LEU A 403 -25.95 -34.76 10.45
N GLU A 404 -25.53 -35.94 10.89
CA GLU A 404 -24.25 -36.59 10.56
C GLU A 404 -24.10 -36.94 9.07
N SER A 405 -25.23 -37.00 8.35
CA SER A 405 -25.31 -37.32 6.93
C SER A 405 -25.25 -36.09 6.03
N LEU A 406 -25.18 -34.88 6.61
CA LEU A 406 -25.20 -33.61 5.92
C LEU A 406 -23.88 -32.85 6.14
N VAL A 407 -23.36 -32.31 5.05
CA VAL A 407 -22.27 -31.35 5.04
C VAL A 407 -22.76 -30.11 4.31
N TRP A 408 -22.36 -28.93 4.74
CA TRP A 408 -22.77 -27.65 4.15
C TRP A 408 -21.57 -27.02 3.47
N LYS A 409 -21.68 -26.71 2.19
CA LYS A 409 -20.67 -26.02 1.38
C LYS A 409 -20.89 -24.52 1.39
N HIS A 410 -19.82 -23.75 1.57
CA HIS A 410 -19.85 -22.29 1.55
C HIS A 410 -19.61 -21.74 0.14
N TRP A 411 -20.26 -20.60 -0.15
CA TRP A 411 -20.21 -19.89 -1.41
C TRP A 411 -19.91 -18.40 -1.19
N LEU A 412 -18.95 -17.90 -1.96
CA LEU A 412 -18.56 -16.49 -2.00
C LEU A 412 -19.34 -15.77 -3.08
N THR A 413 -19.61 -14.48 -2.85
CA THR A 413 -20.04 -13.57 -3.91
C THR A 413 -18.84 -13.10 -4.73
N ILE A 414 -19.02 -13.01 -6.05
CA ILE A 414 -18.10 -12.36 -6.98
C ILE A 414 -18.91 -11.43 -7.90
N ASP A 415 -18.30 -10.36 -8.40
CA ASP A 415 -19.00 -9.44 -9.30
C ASP A 415 -19.45 -10.15 -10.60
N HIS A 416 -20.63 -9.77 -11.07
CA HIS A 416 -21.20 -10.29 -12.32
C HIS A 416 -20.37 -9.89 -13.54
N ASP A 417 -19.85 -8.66 -13.54
CA ASP A 417 -19.10 -8.06 -14.65
C ASP A 417 -17.59 -8.28 -14.59
N TYR A 418 -17.08 -9.07 -13.62
CA TYR A 418 -15.65 -9.17 -13.29
C TYR A 418 -14.77 -9.23 -14.57
N PRO A 419 -14.20 -8.10 -15.03
CA PRO A 419 -13.27 -8.14 -16.13
C PRO A 419 -11.97 -8.63 -15.50
N ALA A 420 -11.34 -9.64 -16.11
CA ALA A 420 -10.03 -10.08 -15.71
C ALA A 420 -8.98 -8.98 -16.00
N VAL A 421 -8.99 -7.90 -15.23
CA VAL A 421 -7.91 -6.91 -15.26
C VAL A 421 -6.85 -7.42 -14.31
N ARG A 422 -5.95 -8.25 -14.83
CA ARG A 422 -4.59 -8.27 -14.28
C ARG A 422 -4.03 -6.88 -14.51
N ILE A 423 -3.69 -6.18 -13.43
CA ILE A 423 -2.85 -4.99 -13.54
C ILE A 423 -1.47 -5.47 -13.99
N HIS A 424 -1.23 -5.47 -15.29
CA HIS A 424 0.10 -5.47 -15.85
C HIS A 424 0.54 -4.02 -15.93
N ALA A 425 1.30 -3.55 -14.94
CA ALA A 425 2.19 -2.42 -15.20
C ALA A 425 3.29 -2.95 -16.12
N ALA A 426 3.42 -2.37 -17.31
CA ALA A 426 4.45 -2.76 -18.28
C ALA A 426 5.81 -2.17 -17.86
N ASP A 427 6.84 -3.01 -17.88
CA ASP A 427 8.25 -2.62 -17.74
C ASP A 427 8.73 -1.77 -18.93
N GLY A 428 9.46 -0.69 -18.63
CA GLY A 428 10.56 -0.17 -19.44
C GLY A 428 10.27 0.44 -20.82
N LEU A 429 9.84 1.71 -20.88
CA LEU A 429 9.89 2.50 -22.12
C LEU A 429 10.40 3.92 -21.87
N THR A 430 11.72 4.12 -21.98
CA THR A 430 12.33 5.45 -22.16
C THR A 430 12.83 5.61 -23.59
N ARG A 431 12.31 6.62 -24.28
CA ARG A 431 12.83 7.11 -25.57
C ARG A 431 13.77 8.28 -25.30
N MET A 432 14.98 8.25 -25.87
CA MET A 432 15.85 9.45 -25.90
C MET A 432 15.32 10.45 -26.92
N VAL A 433 15.15 11.70 -26.48
CA VAL A 433 14.81 12.86 -27.31
C VAL A 433 16.09 13.66 -27.56
N PRO A 434 16.39 14.08 -28.80
CA PRO A 434 17.56 14.91 -29.10
C PRO A 434 17.48 16.28 -28.41
N HIS A 435 18.64 16.89 -28.14
CA HIS A 435 18.73 18.20 -27.49
C HIS A 435 17.99 19.28 -28.30
N ALA A 436 17.07 19.98 -27.65
CA ALA A 436 16.35 21.11 -28.25
C ALA A 436 17.30 22.30 -28.44
N GLU A 437 17.29 22.91 -29.62
CA GLU A 437 17.93 24.20 -29.85
C GLU A 437 17.15 25.29 -29.13
N PRO A 438 17.83 26.24 -28.44
CA PRO A 438 17.14 27.28 -27.69
C PRO A 438 16.40 28.25 -28.63
N LEU A 439 15.15 28.53 -28.30
CA LEU A 439 14.25 29.47 -28.99
C LEU A 439 14.76 30.92 -28.93
N MET A 440 15.45 31.28 -27.85
CA MET A 440 15.99 32.63 -27.62
C MET A 440 17.16 32.62 -26.63
N GLN A 441 18.01 33.65 -26.64
CA GLN A 441 19.11 33.83 -25.68
C GLN A 441 19.11 35.26 -25.12
N CYS A 442 19.41 35.43 -23.84
CA CYS A 442 19.43 36.71 -23.12
C CYS A 442 20.56 36.77 -22.11
N ALA A 443 21.17 37.94 -21.91
CA ALA A 443 22.15 38.15 -20.86
C ALA A 443 21.46 38.23 -19.49
N ALA A 444 22.07 37.69 -18.42
CA ALA A 444 21.48 37.67 -17.08
C ALA A 444 21.13 39.06 -16.50
N GLU A 445 21.77 40.14 -16.97
CA GLU A 445 21.51 41.51 -16.53
C GLU A 445 20.24 42.13 -17.15
N THR A 446 19.68 41.50 -18.18
CA THR A 446 18.46 41.95 -18.85
C THR A 446 17.21 41.41 -18.16
N LYS A 447 16.09 42.15 -18.21
CA LYS A 447 14.79 41.59 -17.81
C LYS A 447 14.33 40.61 -18.87
N CYS A 448 13.67 39.54 -18.44
CA CYS A 448 13.22 38.49 -19.33
C CYS A 448 12.20 39.01 -20.37
N PRO A 449 12.42 38.80 -21.68
CA PRO A 449 11.54 39.30 -22.74
C PRO A 449 10.36 38.38 -23.06
N ALA A 450 10.33 37.16 -22.53
CA ALA A 450 9.28 36.18 -22.84
C ALA A 450 9.06 35.22 -21.66
N THR A 451 7.80 34.90 -21.42
CA THR A 451 7.43 33.88 -20.44
C THR A 451 7.80 32.49 -20.95
N GLY A 452 8.51 31.69 -20.15
CA GLY A 452 8.86 30.33 -20.53
C GLY A 452 9.95 29.69 -19.66
N ILE A 453 10.49 28.56 -20.12
CA ILE A 453 11.56 27.81 -19.44
C ILE A 453 12.92 28.31 -19.93
N TRP A 454 13.69 28.91 -19.05
CA TRP A 454 15.02 29.45 -19.36
C TRP A 454 16.13 28.61 -18.73
N GLN A 455 17.15 28.22 -19.49
CA GLN A 455 18.32 27.50 -19.01
C GLN A 455 19.55 28.40 -18.92
N PRO A 456 20.30 28.37 -17.81
CA PRO A 456 21.53 29.13 -17.67
C PRO A 456 22.70 28.38 -18.29
N TRP A 457 23.40 29.02 -19.20
CA TRP A 457 24.62 28.51 -19.83
C TRP A 457 25.77 29.48 -19.52
N ILE A 458 26.96 28.92 -19.32
CA ILE A 458 28.23 29.62 -19.24
C ILE A 458 29.16 29.06 -20.32
N ASP A 459 30.30 29.72 -20.52
CA ASP A 459 31.30 29.28 -21.48
C ASP A 459 31.71 27.80 -21.26
N PRO A 460 31.78 26.96 -22.31
CA PRO A 460 32.23 25.57 -22.22
C PRO A 460 33.60 25.35 -21.57
N GLU A 461 34.50 26.32 -21.66
CA GLU A 461 35.83 26.28 -21.07
C GLU A 461 35.83 26.73 -19.59
N HIS A 462 34.70 27.20 -19.07
CA HIS A 462 34.59 27.60 -17.67
C HIS A 462 34.56 26.35 -16.76
N PRO A 463 35.31 26.30 -15.63
CA PRO A 463 35.38 25.11 -14.75
C PRO A 463 34.03 24.63 -14.21
N LEU A 464 33.06 25.54 -14.10
CA LEU A 464 31.70 25.23 -13.65
C LEU A 464 30.75 24.82 -14.79
N HIS A 465 31.20 24.71 -16.04
CA HIS A 465 30.35 24.42 -17.20
C HIS A 465 29.53 23.13 -17.00
N ALA A 466 30.19 22.05 -16.57
CA ALA A 466 29.56 20.76 -16.30
C ALA A 466 28.54 20.81 -15.15
N ILE A 467 28.53 21.89 -14.37
CA ILE A 467 27.63 22.10 -13.24
C ILE A 467 26.51 23.07 -13.62
N ILE A 468 26.81 24.12 -14.39
CA ILE A 468 25.88 25.18 -14.78
C ILE A 468 25.06 24.83 -16.04
N ASN A 469 25.71 24.33 -17.09
CA ASN A 469 25.11 24.08 -18.41
C ASN A 469 24.31 22.78 -18.42
N GLN A 470 23.44 22.66 -17.44
CA GLN A 470 22.70 21.46 -17.14
C GLN A 470 21.23 21.80 -17.21
N HIS A 471 20.46 20.94 -17.88
CA HIS A 471 19.04 21.18 -18.13
C HIS A 471 18.23 21.28 -16.83
N TRP A 472 18.70 20.68 -15.73
CA TRP A 472 18.08 20.81 -14.41
C TRP A 472 18.29 22.17 -13.73
N ARG A 473 19.08 23.09 -14.31
CA ARG A 473 19.18 24.48 -13.82
C ARG A 473 18.19 25.45 -14.46
N GLN A 474 17.29 24.91 -15.27
CA GLN A 474 16.23 25.68 -15.89
C GLN A 474 15.34 26.36 -14.83
N SER A 475 14.80 27.52 -15.17
CA SER A 475 13.87 28.27 -14.32
C SER A 475 12.72 28.77 -15.18
N TRP A 476 11.49 28.65 -14.67
CA TRP A 476 10.36 29.34 -15.27
C TRP A 476 10.45 30.82 -14.92
N ILE A 477 10.42 31.68 -15.93
CA ILE A 477 10.56 33.12 -15.75
C ILE A 477 9.47 33.79 -16.54
N THR A 478 8.65 34.58 -15.85
CA THR A 478 7.58 35.38 -16.46
C THR A 478 8.17 36.61 -17.14
N GLU A 479 7.57 37.04 -18.24
CA GLU A 479 7.95 38.29 -18.93
C GLU A 479 8.10 39.46 -17.94
N GLY A 480 9.22 40.17 -18.02
CA GLY A 480 9.57 41.29 -17.14
C GLY A 480 10.23 40.92 -15.81
N GLN A 481 10.28 39.63 -15.43
CA GLN A 481 10.97 39.15 -14.23
C GLN A 481 12.50 39.12 -14.44
N ARG A 482 13.26 39.25 -13.34
CA ARG A 482 14.73 39.12 -13.35
C ARG A 482 15.15 37.65 -13.30
N PHE A 483 16.24 37.33 -13.97
CA PHE A 483 16.85 36.01 -13.90
C PHE A 483 17.41 35.72 -12.49
N PRO A 484 17.36 34.45 -12.03
CA PRO A 484 17.93 34.04 -10.75
C PRO A 484 19.41 34.41 -10.60
N ASP A 485 19.76 34.98 -9.45
CA ASP A 485 21.16 35.26 -9.10
C ASP A 485 21.87 33.95 -8.70
N PRO A 486 23.00 33.57 -9.34
CA PRO A 486 23.67 32.29 -9.10
C PRO A 486 24.10 32.06 -7.64
N LYS A 487 24.49 33.12 -6.93
CA LYS A 487 24.96 33.04 -5.54
C LYS A 487 23.82 32.75 -4.59
N GLN A 488 22.65 33.34 -4.82
CA GLN A 488 21.47 33.13 -4.00
C GLN A 488 20.69 31.87 -4.38
N ALA A 489 20.54 31.61 -5.68
CA ALA A 489 19.72 30.52 -6.19
C ALA A 489 20.43 29.16 -6.11
N TRP A 490 21.75 29.12 -6.33
CA TRP A 490 22.51 27.89 -6.44
C TRP A 490 23.66 27.76 -5.44
N LEU A 491 23.84 28.75 -4.55
CA LEU A 491 24.95 28.82 -3.59
C LEU A 491 26.33 28.69 -4.26
N LEU A 492 26.45 29.18 -5.50
CA LEU A 492 27.71 29.21 -6.23
C LEU A 492 28.26 30.63 -6.29
N ASP A 493 29.54 30.81 -5.98
CA ASP A 493 30.22 32.10 -6.14
C ASP A 493 30.54 32.36 -7.63
N LEU A 494 29.48 32.56 -8.42
CA LEU A 494 29.50 32.77 -9.86
C LEU A 494 28.88 34.14 -10.20
N PRO A 495 29.65 35.07 -10.79
CA PRO A 495 29.11 36.35 -11.27
C PRO A 495 27.99 36.17 -12.31
N ALA A 496 26.87 36.85 -12.12
CA ALA A 496 25.69 36.74 -12.99
C ALA A 496 25.99 37.09 -14.46
N ASN A 497 26.90 38.03 -14.71
CA ASN A 497 27.30 38.46 -16.06
C ASN A 497 28.01 37.37 -16.88
N LEU A 498 28.46 36.28 -16.27
CA LEU A 498 29.03 35.13 -16.98
C LEU A 498 27.95 34.16 -17.46
N VAL A 499 26.69 34.34 -17.03
CA VAL A 499 25.57 33.46 -17.36
C VAL A 499 24.74 34.07 -18.50
N THR A 500 24.58 33.29 -19.57
CA THR A 500 23.61 33.54 -20.63
C THR A 500 22.40 32.65 -20.39
N TRP A 501 21.20 33.19 -20.47
CA TRP A 501 19.95 32.45 -20.30
C TRP A 501 19.33 32.13 -21.65
N HIS A 502 18.94 30.88 -21.83
CA HIS A 502 18.45 30.34 -23.09
C HIS A 502 17.00 29.87 -22.92
N LEU A 503 16.06 30.46 -23.67
CA LEU A 503 14.66 30.02 -23.68
C LEU A 503 14.58 28.67 -24.40
N MET A 504 14.19 27.62 -23.69
CA MET A 504 14.16 26.26 -24.21
C MET A 504 12.76 25.84 -24.67
N ASP A 505 11.72 26.34 -24.01
CA ASP A 505 10.33 26.02 -24.31
C ASP A 505 9.41 27.17 -23.85
N ALA A 506 8.48 27.55 -24.70
CA ALA A 506 7.46 28.57 -24.44
C ALA A 506 6.10 27.97 -24.04
N ASP A 507 5.84 26.69 -24.32
CA ASP A 507 4.51 26.05 -24.28
C ASP A 507 4.41 24.87 -23.27
N GLY A 508 5.27 24.85 -22.25
CA GLY A 508 5.51 23.70 -21.34
C GLY A 508 4.30 22.84 -20.90
N VAL A 509 4.57 21.56 -20.59
CA VAL A 509 3.54 20.61 -20.12
C VAL A 509 2.99 21.02 -18.77
N ASP A 510 1.68 21.34 -18.73
CA ASP A 510 0.99 21.87 -17.56
C ASP A 510 0.09 20.85 -16.86
N ILE A 511 0.48 20.40 -15.65
CA ILE A 511 -0.33 19.48 -14.83
C ILE A 511 -1.57 20.17 -14.24
N ASN A 512 -1.71 21.48 -14.42
CA ASN A 512 -2.89 22.23 -14.01
C ASN A 512 -4.00 22.26 -15.07
N ARG A 513 -3.75 21.78 -16.30
CA ARG A 513 -4.77 21.74 -17.36
C ARG A 513 -5.78 20.62 -17.08
N ASP A 514 -7.07 20.96 -17.10
CA ASP A 514 -8.16 19.98 -17.01
C ASP A 514 -8.02 18.89 -18.08
N ILE A 515 -7.97 17.64 -17.62
CA ILE A 515 -7.86 16.44 -18.48
C ILE A 515 -9.06 16.35 -19.45
N ASP A 516 -10.21 16.94 -19.09
CA ASP A 516 -11.43 16.88 -19.89
C ASP A 516 -11.38 17.72 -21.18
N ALA A 517 -10.46 18.68 -21.30
CA ALA A 517 -10.34 19.53 -22.49
C ALA A 517 -9.74 18.80 -23.73
N GLN A 518 -9.06 17.66 -23.54
CA GLN A 518 -8.47 16.89 -24.65
C GLN A 518 -9.46 15.96 -25.36
N SER A 519 -10.69 15.81 -24.86
CA SER A 519 -11.71 14.95 -25.48
C SER A 519 -12.64 15.67 -26.48
N ALA A 520 -12.51 17.00 -26.63
CA ALA A 520 -13.40 17.81 -27.48
C ALA A 520 -12.76 18.39 -28.75
N GLY A 521 -11.46 18.15 -29.00
CA GLY A 521 -10.71 18.74 -30.11
C GLY A 521 -10.25 17.73 -31.16
N GLY A 522 -11.18 17.00 -31.77
CA GLY A 522 -10.84 15.93 -32.73
C GLY A 522 -11.97 15.53 -33.67
N ALA A 523 -12.76 16.49 -34.13
CA ALA A 523 -13.63 16.33 -35.30
C ALA A 523 -13.81 17.71 -35.95
N GLY A 524 -12.97 17.97 -36.95
CA GLY A 524 -13.03 19.13 -37.84
C GLY A 524 -12.36 18.75 -39.15
#